data_AF-A0A9P1CQ24-F1
#
_entry.id   AF-A0A9P1CQ24-F1
#
_cell.length_a   1.000
_cell.length_b   1.000
_cell.length_c   1.000
_cell.angle_alpha   90.00
_cell.angle_beta   90.00
_cell.angle_gamma   90.00
#
_symmetry.space_group_name_H-M   'P 1'
#
loop_
_entity.id
_entity.type
_entity.pdbx_description
1 polymer ?
#
loop_
_entity_poly.entity_id
_entity_poly.type
_entity_poly.pdbx_seq_one_letter_code
_entity_poly.pdbx_strand_id
1 'polypeptide(L)'
;MRTHVKLVSRAELQGRGRSRSHGRHEAIVPVEVQILNAFTGESSFSITAQSSWSISNLRSEIARLRQVVLSSGSELRLLMDTKILKDNELLKNLCATGELELRMLEVPEDFYVRYFAKMVVGGGRDQEFQEFEFCSNGRFRFARNFLQGGFFEGKQLRKECFLSQASLRVLKGLVLKSGILQMDDSQWPAPTRESRQEIEIKCQGIHVVFATKLHWSLPHIDAGRKCAHVREMSEFDELAEEIKGFGKSILNFFGIPRSS
;
A
#
# COMPACT_ATOMS: atom_id res chain seq x y z
N MET A 1 43.90 7.26 7.87
CA MET A 1 43.98 7.68 9.29
C MET A 1 42.66 7.32 9.95
N ARG A 2 42.73 6.67 11.11
CA ARG A 2 41.60 6.12 11.88
C ARG A 2 40.59 7.19 12.29
N THR A 3 39.33 6.79 12.42
CA THR A 3 38.47 7.32 13.48
C THR A 3 37.70 6.15 14.10
N HIS A 4 38.31 5.53 15.11
CA HIS A 4 37.58 4.73 16.08
C HIS A 4 36.85 5.72 16.98
N VAL A 5 35.53 5.65 17.02
CA VAL A 5 34.75 6.30 18.07
C VAL A 5 34.75 5.37 19.28
N LYS A 6 34.93 5.96 20.45
CA LYS A 6 35.13 5.29 21.73
C LYS A 6 33.99 5.76 22.62
N LEU A 7 33.14 4.85 23.09
CA LEU A 7 32.18 5.19 24.14
C LEU A 7 32.43 4.39 25.42
N VAL A 8 32.32 5.16 26.50
CA VAL A 8 32.76 4.92 27.85
C VAL A 8 31.59 4.34 28.64
N SER A 9 31.73 3.11 29.14
CA SER A 9 30.89 2.66 30.26
C SER A 9 31.18 3.56 31.45
N ARG A 10 30.26 4.44 31.79
CA ARG A 10 30.36 5.29 32.99
C ARG A 10 29.85 4.51 34.20
N ALA A 11 30.59 3.47 34.58
CA ALA A 11 30.46 2.84 35.88
C ALA A 11 31.86 2.39 36.34
N GLU A 12 32.50 3.24 37.14
CA GLU A 12 33.39 2.89 38.27
C GLU A 12 34.29 4.08 38.64
N LEU A 13 33.74 5.01 39.41
CA LEU A 13 34.52 5.78 40.37
C LEU A 13 33.74 5.84 41.69
N GLN A 14 34.41 5.32 42.73
CA GLN A 14 34.11 5.36 44.17
C GLN A 14 33.31 4.20 44.77
N GLY A 15 34.03 3.37 45.54
CA GLY A 15 33.55 2.95 46.86
C GLY A 15 33.55 1.45 47.15
N ARG A 16 34.64 0.95 47.74
CA ARG A 16 34.65 -0.31 48.52
C ARG A 16 33.51 -0.31 49.55
N GLY A 17 32.73 -1.40 49.64
CA GLY A 17 31.98 -1.70 50.87
C GLY A 17 30.71 -2.54 50.74
N ARG A 18 30.84 -3.81 51.12
CA ARG A 18 29.83 -4.72 51.70
C ARG A 18 28.70 -5.27 50.82
N SER A 19 28.74 -6.60 50.76
CA SER A 19 27.71 -7.55 50.34
C SER A 19 26.34 -7.29 50.99
N ARG A 20 25.31 -7.09 50.16
CA ARG A 20 23.90 -7.40 50.49
C ARG A 20 23.17 -7.85 49.22
N SER A 21 22.60 -9.05 49.30
CA SER A 21 21.70 -9.65 48.32
C SER A 21 20.44 -8.80 48.14
N HIS A 22 20.28 -8.17 46.97
CA HIS A 22 19.03 -7.60 46.49
C HIS A 22 18.87 -8.02 45.03
N GLY A 23 17.65 -8.39 44.63
CA GLY A 23 17.32 -8.87 43.29
C GLY A 23 17.96 -7.99 42.22
N ARG A 24 18.69 -8.62 41.29
CA ARG A 24 19.27 -7.92 40.13
C ARG A 24 18.12 -7.37 39.29
N HIS A 25 17.72 -6.14 39.56
CA HIS A 25 17.20 -5.30 38.50
C HIS A 25 18.37 -5.12 37.54
N GLU A 26 18.31 -5.79 36.38
CA GLU A 26 19.25 -5.54 35.29
C GLU A 26 19.23 -4.03 35.02
N ALA A 27 20.40 -3.40 35.20
CA ALA A 27 20.55 -1.99 34.94
C ALA A 27 20.15 -1.73 33.48
N ILE A 28 19.24 -0.77 33.26
CA ILE A 28 18.85 -0.33 31.93
C ILE A 28 20.06 0.37 31.34
N VAL A 29 20.83 -0.34 30.52
CA VAL A 29 22.00 0.24 29.85
C VAL A 29 21.50 0.92 28.58
N PRO A 30 21.64 2.25 28.46
CA PRO A 30 21.36 2.93 27.21
C PRO A 30 22.42 2.52 26.17
N VAL A 31 21.98 2.14 24.96
CA VAL A 31 22.86 1.82 23.85
C VAL A 31 22.63 2.82 22.71
N GLU A 32 23.71 3.39 22.17
CA GLU A 32 23.61 4.19 20.95
C GLU A 32 23.46 3.28 19.74
N VAL A 33 22.41 3.53 18.96
CA VAL A 33 22.11 2.86 17.70
C VAL A 33 22.17 3.89 16.59
N GLN A 34 23.06 3.68 15.62
CA GLN A 34 23.12 4.49 14.41
C GLN A 34 22.15 3.93 13.37
N ILE A 35 21.27 4.78 12.86
CA ILE A 35 20.31 4.43 11.80
C ILE A 35 20.74 5.08 10.50
N LEU A 36 21.10 4.27 9.53
CA LEU A 36 21.46 4.69 8.18
C LEU A 36 20.30 4.49 7.20
N ASN A 37 20.24 5.32 6.17
CA ASN A 37 19.40 5.03 5.01
C ASN A 37 19.96 3.82 4.26
N ALA A 38 19.15 2.78 3.99
CA ALA A 38 19.64 1.56 3.35
C ALA A 38 20.19 1.77 1.93
N PHE A 39 19.72 2.79 1.21
CA PHE A 39 20.11 3.08 -0.18
C PHE A 39 21.29 4.05 -0.27
N THR A 40 21.27 5.13 0.51
CA THR A 40 22.32 6.15 0.43
C THR A 40 23.49 5.87 1.37
N GLY A 41 23.27 5.05 2.41
CA GLY A 41 24.26 4.84 3.48
C GLY A 41 24.48 6.06 4.36
N GLU A 42 23.77 7.16 4.13
CA GLU A 42 23.89 8.37 4.93
C GLU A 42 23.29 8.17 6.32
N SER A 43 23.98 8.70 7.32
CA SER A 43 23.49 8.71 8.70
C SER A 43 22.22 9.54 8.79
N SER A 44 21.13 8.87 9.17
CA SER A 44 19.85 9.52 9.35
C SER A 44 19.67 9.97 10.80
N PHE A 45 19.92 9.11 11.80
CA PHE A 45 19.70 9.41 13.22
C PHE A 45 20.59 8.57 14.15
N SER A 46 20.87 9.07 15.37
CA SER A 46 21.33 8.25 16.50
C SER A 46 20.22 8.19 17.54
N ILE A 47 19.98 6.98 18.08
CA ILE A 47 18.94 6.74 19.10
C ILE A 47 19.58 6.07 20.30
N THR A 48 19.25 6.57 21.48
CA THR A 48 19.55 5.89 22.75
C THR A 48 18.47 4.85 23.04
N ALA A 49 18.71 3.61 22.64
CA ALA A 49 17.79 2.49 22.87
C ALA A 49 18.00 1.90 24.27
N GLN A 50 16.94 1.40 24.90
CA GLN A 50 17.05 0.64 26.14
C GLN A 50 17.34 -0.83 25.83
N SER A 51 18.11 -1.50 26.68
CA SER A 51 18.38 -2.94 26.58
C SER A 51 17.13 -3.84 26.69
N SER A 52 15.96 -3.28 26.99
CA SER A 52 14.67 -3.98 27.01
C SER A 52 13.84 -3.80 25.73
N TRP A 53 14.26 -2.92 24.81
CA TRP A 53 13.47 -2.61 23.62
C TRP A 53 13.45 -3.78 22.63
N SER A 54 12.25 -4.08 22.12
CA SER A 54 12.07 -4.89 20.92
C SER A 54 12.38 -4.06 19.66
N ILE A 55 12.54 -4.74 18.52
CA ILE A 55 12.61 -4.06 17.22
C ILE A 55 11.35 -3.25 16.96
N SER A 56 10.17 -3.73 17.39
CA SER A 56 8.94 -2.95 17.27
C SER A 56 9.03 -1.61 18.02
N ASN A 57 9.60 -1.59 19.23
CA ASN A 57 9.80 -0.35 19.98
C ASN A 57 10.73 0.62 19.23
N LEU A 58 11.83 0.10 18.67
CA LEU A 58 12.77 0.87 17.86
C LEU A 58 12.12 1.44 16.60
N ARG A 59 11.31 0.65 15.88
CA ARG A 59 10.56 1.10 14.70
C ARG A 59 9.59 2.22 15.05
N SER A 60 8.84 2.09 16.15
CA SER A 60 7.92 3.12 16.62
C SER A 60 8.64 4.42 16.97
N GLU A 61 9.79 4.33 17.65
CA GLU A 61 10.58 5.51 18.02
C GLU A 61 11.20 6.20 16.79
N ILE A 62 11.73 5.43 15.85
CA ILE A 62 12.25 5.97 14.57
C ILE A 62 11.13 6.68 13.80
N ALA A 63 9.95 6.08 13.69
CA ALA A 63 8.81 6.70 13.01
C ALA A 63 8.41 8.02 13.69
N ARG A 64 8.37 8.04 15.03
CA ARG A 64 8.10 9.24 15.83
C ARG A 64 9.13 10.34 15.58
N LEU A 65 10.43 10.03 15.60
CA LEU A 65 11.52 10.98 15.39
C LEU A 65 11.53 11.56 13.97
N ARG A 66 11.20 10.76 12.96
CA ARG A 66 11.10 11.24 11.58
C ARG A 66 9.91 12.18 11.35
N GLN A 67 8.99 12.30 12.32
CA GLN A 67 7.65 12.88 12.10
C GLN A 67 6.95 12.28 10.88
N VAL A 68 7.34 11.04 10.51
CA VAL A 68 6.77 10.33 9.36
C VAL A 68 5.59 9.56 9.92
N VAL A 69 4.39 10.00 9.54
CA VAL A 69 3.24 9.11 9.55
C VAL A 69 3.55 8.07 8.47
N LEU A 70 4.04 6.90 8.88
CA LEU A 70 4.11 5.76 7.97
C LEU A 70 2.72 5.64 7.35
N SER A 71 2.64 5.68 6.02
CA SER A 71 1.37 5.39 5.36
C SER A 71 0.85 4.09 5.94
N SER A 72 -0.45 4.04 6.29
CA SER A 72 -1.13 2.80 6.67
C SER A 72 -0.74 1.72 5.66
N GLY A 73 0.17 0.81 6.04
CA GLY A 73 0.74 -0.22 5.16
C GLY A 73 2.27 -0.23 4.96
N SER A 74 2.98 0.88 5.09
CA SER A 74 4.44 0.89 4.97
C SER A 74 5.09 0.30 6.22
N GLU A 75 5.94 -0.70 6.04
CA GLU A 75 6.71 -1.30 7.14
C GLU A 75 8.13 -0.73 7.14
N LEU A 76 8.59 -0.23 8.28
CA LEU A 76 10.01 0.04 8.50
C LEU A 76 10.71 -1.27 8.84
N ARG A 77 11.64 -1.70 7.98
CA ARG A 77 12.51 -2.84 8.26
C ARG A 77 13.89 -2.35 8.67
N LEU A 78 14.45 -3.00 9.69
CA LEU A 78 15.81 -2.77 10.16
C LEU A 78 16.69 -3.91 9.67
N LEU A 79 17.84 -3.55 9.09
CA LEU A 79 18.82 -4.47 8.56
C LEU A 79 20.13 -4.30 9.32
N MET A 80 20.84 -5.40 9.52
CA MET A 80 22.23 -5.42 10.00
C MET A 80 23.04 -6.26 9.02
N ASP A 81 24.15 -5.71 8.52
CA ASP A 81 25.02 -6.38 7.54
C ASP A 81 24.29 -7.04 6.37
N THR A 82 23.16 -6.46 5.92
CA THR A 82 22.22 -6.95 4.88
C THR A 82 21.10 -7.92 5.32
N LYS A 83 21.10 -8.42 6.55
CA LYS A 83 20.03 -9.28 7.07
C LYS A 83 18.91 -8.46 7.71
N ILE A 84 17.66 -8.73 7.33
CA ILE A 84 16.47 -8.19 8.02
C ILE A 84 16.44 -8.78 9.44
N LEU A 85 16.46 -7.91 10.44
CA LEU A 85 16.41 -8.31 11.85
C LEU A 85 14.98 -8.65 12.26
N LYS A 86 14.83 -9.77 12.98
CA LYS A 86 13.58 -10.16 13.66
C LYS A 86 13.59 -9.72 15.12
N ASP A 87 12.42 -9.53 15.73
CA ASP A 87 12.26 -8.93 17.08
C ASP A 87 13.19 -9.50 18.16
N ASN A 88 13.48 -10.81 18.10
CA ASN A 88 14.31 -11.51 19.08
C ASN A 88 15.83 -11.42 18.82
N GLU A 89 16.25 -10.79 17.73
CA GLU A 89 17.65 -10.73 17.30
C GLU A 89 18.37 -9.45 17.73
N LEU A 90 17.65 -8.41 18.15
CA LEU A 90 18.26 -7.13 18.52
C LEU A 90 19.16 -7.23 19.76
N LEU A 91 18.65 -7.82 20.85
CA LEU A 91 19.38 -7.92 22.13
C LEU A 91 20.65 -8.76 22.03
N LYS A 92 20.60 -9.85 21.26
CA LYS A 92 21.76 -10.72 21.03
C LYS A 92 22.92 -9.96 20.39
N ASN A 93 22.62 -9.02 19.50
CA ASN A 93 23.63 -8.24 18.79
C ASN A 93 24.12 -7.05 19.62
N LEU A 94 23.23 -6.36 20.34
CA LEU A 94 23.59 -5.27 21.26
C LEU A 94 24.60 -5.72 22.34
N CYS A 95 24.41 -6.92 22.91
CA CYS A 95 25.32 -7.46 23.92
C CYS A 95 26.72 -7.82 23.40
N ALA A 96 26.88 -8.02 22.09
CA ALA A 96 28.13 -8.51 21.50
C ALA A 96 29.13 -7.39 21.19
N THR A 97 28.65 -6.23 20.71
CA THR A 97 29.52 -5.19 20.11
C THR A 97 29.52 -3.88 20.88
N GLY A 98 28.52 -3.60 21.73
CA GLY A 98 28.37 -2.32 22.44
C GLY A 98 27.97 -1.12 21.55
N GLU A 99 28.09 -1.26 20.23
CA GLU A 99 27.65 -0.31 19.20
C GLU A 99 26.90 -1.08 18.10
N LEU A 100 25.79 -0.52 17.61
CA LEU A 100 24.94 -1.15 16.60
C LEU A 100 24.66 -0.18 15.44
N GLU A 101 25.08 -0.56 14.23
CA GLU A 101 24.69 0.11 12.99
C GLU A 101 23.51 -0.63 12.35
N LEU A 102 22.39 0.05 12.21
CA LEU A 102 21.21 -0.49 11.53
C LEU A 102 20.91 0.31 10.27
N ARG A 103 20.55 -0.40 9.21
CA ARG A 103 20.03 0.20 7.98
C ARG A 103 18.52 0.13 7.96
N MET A 104 17.89 1.22 7.58
CA MET A 104 16.44 1.30 7.49
C MET A 104 15.98 1.18 6.04
N LEU A 105 15.05 0.25 5.79
CA LEU A 105 14.36 0.08 4.53
C LEU A 105 12.87 0.30 4.75
N GLU A 106 12.31 1.32 4.11
CA GLU A 106 10.86 1.48 4.03
C GLU A 106 10.35 0.57 2.92
N VAL A 107 9.59 -0.46 3.29
CA VAL A 107 8.99 -1.37 2.32
C VAL A 107 7.57 -0.88 2.05
N PRO A 108 7.28 -0.36 0.84
CA PRO A 108 5.92 0.02 0.50
C PRO A 108 5.01 -1.21 0.52
N GLU A 109 3.80 -1.02 1.00
CA GLU A 109 2.76 -2.05 0.95
C GLU A 109 2.45 -2.43 -0.51
N ASP A 110 2.19 -3.72 -0.75
CA ASP A 110 1.62 -4.16 -2.00
C ASP A 110 0.19 -3.62 -2.13
N PHE A 111 0.05 -2.59 -2.96
CA PHE A 111 -1.22 -2.00 -3.37
C PHE A 111 -1.40 -2.12 -4.88
N TYR A 112 -2.52 -2.69 -5.31
CA TYR A 112 -2.89 -2.85 -6.72
C TYR A 112 -4.40 -2.76 -6.86
N VAL A 113 -4.88 -2.04 -7.87
CA VAL A 113 -6.30 -2.00 -8.24
C VAL A 113 -6.41 -2.03 -9.75
N ARG A 114 -7.21 -2.95 -10.28
CA ARG A 114 -7.61 -3.01 -11.69
C ARG A 114 -9.11 -3.11 -11.80
N TYR A 115 -9.71 -2.26 -12.63
CA TYR A 115 -11.10 -2.39 -13.06
C TYR A 115 -11.12 -2.63 -14.56
N PHE A 116 -11.85 -3.65 -15.00
CA PHE A 116 -12.05 -3.95 -16.42
C PHE A 116 -13.54 -4.14 -16.70
N ALA A 117 -14.03 -3.56 -17.78
CA ALA A 117 -15.38 -3.77 -18.27
C ALA A 117 -15.35 -3.99 -19.77
N LYS A 118 -16.13 -4.95 -20.25
CA LYS A 118 -16.24 -5.28 -21.67
C LYS A 118 -17.68 -5.60 -22.05
N MET A 119 -18.03 -5.16 -23.25
CA MET A 119 -19.26 -5.48 -23.93
C MET A 119 -19.01 -5.81 -25.41
N VAL A 120 -19.70 -6.82 -25.92
CA VAL A 120 -19.82 -7.10 -27.35
C VAL A 120 -21.07 -6.40 -27.88
N VAL A 121 -20.90 -5.59 -28.92
CA VAL A 121 -22.01 -4.86 -29.54
C VAL A 121 -22.50 -5.61 -30.79
N GLY A 122 -23.82 -5.77 -30.93
CA GLY A 122 -24.44 -6.29 -32.16
C GLY A 122 -24.10 -7.73 -32.55
N GLY A 123 -23.62 -8.56 -31.61
CA GLY A 123 -23.25 -9.96 -31.88
C GLY A 123 -22.02 -10.13 -32.80
N GLY A 124 -21.29 -9.05 -33.08
CA GLY A 124 -20.13 -9.02 -33.96
C GLY A 124 -18.79 -9.31 -33.26
N ARG A 125 -17.68 -9.07 -33.99
CA ARG A 125 -16.30 -9.18 -33.44
C ARG A 125 -15.86 -7.97 -32.64
N ASP A 126 -16.61 -6.87 -32.73
CA ASP A 126 -16.23 -5.59 -32.15
C ASP A 126 -16.58 -5.56 -30.66
N GLN A 127 -15.55 -5.30 -29.84
CA GLN A 127 -15.62 -5.27 -28.38
C GLN A 127 -15.34 -3.87 -27.84
N GLU A 128 -16.33 -3.27 -27.19
CA GLU A 128 -16.13 -2.05 -26.42
C GLU A 128 -15.62 -2.48 -25.06
N PHE A 129 -14.49 -1.92 -24.64
CA PHE A 129 -13.96 -2.19 -23.33
C PHE A 129 -13.39 -0.91 -22.73
N GLN A 130 -13.33 -0.90 -21.40
CA GLN A 130 -12.69 0.13 -20.61
C GLN A 130 -11.91 -0.52 -19.48
N GLU A 131 -10.68 -0.07 -19.28
CA GLU A 131 -9.78 -0.59 -18.24
C GLU A 131 -9.06 0.55 -17.53
N PHE A 132 -9.00 0.45 -16.21
CA PHE A 132 -8.19 1.29 -15.33
C PHE A 132 -7.29 0.39 -14.49
N GLU A 133 -6.01 0.75 -14.37
CA GLU A 133 -5.06 0.03 -13.53
C GLU A 133 -4.21 1.01 -12.71
N PHE A 134 -4.01 0.68 -11.44
CA PHE A 134 -3.25 1.45 -10.47
C PHE A 134 -2.26 0.53 -9.74
N CYS A 135 -0.99 0.90 -9.72
CA CYS A 135 0.08 0.16 -9.04
C CYS A 135 0.64 0.93 -7.84
N SER A 136 1.19 0.21 -6.85
CA SER A 136 1.83 0.77 -5.64
C SER A 136 2.97 1.75 -5.94
N ASN A 137 3.66 1.57 -7.07
CA ASN A 137 4.71 2.48 -7.54
C ASN A 137 4.18 3.79 -8.16
N GLY A 138 2.87 4.04 -8.13
CA GLY A 138 2.23 5.24 -8.68
C GLY A 138 1.82 5.11 -10.13
N ARG A 139 2.19 4.05 -10.85
CA ARG A 139 1.82 3.89 -12.26
C ARG A 139 0.30 3.76 -12.41
N PHE A 140 -0.29 4.63 -13.22
CA PHE A 140 -1.67 4.58 -13.66
C PHE A 140 -1.74 4.29 -15.16
N ARG A 141 -2.57 3.33 -15.56
CA ARG A 141 -2.87 3.04 -16.96
C ARG A 141 -4.36 3.09 -17.23
N PHE A 142 -4.71 3.63 -18.38
CA PHE A 142 -6.07 3.64 -18.91
C PHE A 142 -6.08 3.12 -20.34
N ALA A 143 -7.05 2.26 -20.66
CA ALA A 143 -7.32 1.83 -22.01
C ALA A 143 -8.84 1.82 -22.29
N ARG A 144 -9.23 2.27 -23.48
CA ARG A 144 -10.62 2.18 -23.97
C ARG A 144 -10.67 1.99 -25.48
N ASN A 145 -11.59 1.14 -25.93
CA ASN A 145 -11.99 1.05 -27.33
C ASN A 145 -13.34 1.75 -27.52
N PHE A 146 -13.44 2.68 -28.48
CA PHE A 146 -14.67 3.39 -28.78
C PHE A 146 -15.29 2.82 -30.04
N LEU A 147 -16.35 2.02 -29.90
CA LEU A 147 -17.01 1.38 -31.04
C LEU A 147 -18.28 2.08 -31.51
N GLN A 148 -18.86 2.96 -30.68
CA GLN A 148 -20.03 3.75 -31.03
C GLN A 148 -19.87 5.19 -30.52
N GLY A 149 -20.39 6.14 -31.29
CA GLY A 149 -20.62 7.52 -30.86
C GLY A 149 -19.41 8.47 -30.98
N GLY A 150 -19.43 9.29 -32.03
CA GLY A 150 -18.64 10.52 -32.11
C GLY A 150 -17.23 10.38 -32.71
N PHE A 151 -16.40 11.42 -32.55
CA PHE A 151 -15.12 11.60 -33.25
C PHE A 151 -14.07 10.48 -33.02
N PHE A 152 -14.27 9.67 -31.98
CA PHE A 152 -13.35 8.59 -31.60
C PHE A 152 -13.83 7.20 -32.03
N GLU A 153 -14.94 7.08 -32.76
CA GLU A 153 -15.40 5.81 -33.31
C GLU A 153 -14.29 5.08 -34.08
N GLY A 154 -14.14 3.78 -33.80
CA GLY A 154 -13.09 2.92 -34.36
C GLY A 154 -11.70 3.17 -33.78
N LYS A 155 -11.53 4.09 -32.83
CA LYS A 155 -10.22 4.41 -32.22
C LYS A 155 -10.06 3.75 -30.85
N GLN A 156 -8.80 3.47 -30.55
CA GLN A 156 -8.34 2.99 -29.25
C GLN A 156 -7.60 4.11 -28.52
N LEU A 157 -7.99 4.40 -27.29
CA LEU A 157 -7.33 5.36 -26.42
C LEU A 157 -6.54 4.62 -25.36
N ARG A 158 -5.27 4.97 -25.23
CA ARG A 158 -4.39 4.50 -24.15
C ARG A 158 -3.70 5.70 -23.52
N LYS A 159 -3.69 5.75 -22.19
CA LYS A 159 -3.02 6.79 -21.40
C LYS A 159 -2.26 6.16 -20.25
N GLU A 160 -1.12 6.76 -19.92
CA GLU A 160 -0.27 6.33 -18.83
C GLU A 160 0.31 7.55 -18.13
N CYS A 161 0.36 7.53 -16.80
CA CYS A 161 1.06 8.52 -16.00
C CYS A 161 1.45 7.97 -14.63
N PHE A 162 2.14 8.80 -13.84
CA PHE A 162 2.50 8.48 -12.46
C PHE A 162 1.74 9.39 -11.50
N LEU A 163 1.07 8.76 -10.55
CA LEU A 163 0.32 9.40 -9.48
C LEU A 163 1.20 9.63 -8.26
N SER A 164 0.84 10.64 -7.48
CA SER A 164 1.46 10.86 -6.17
C SER A 164 1.03 9.79 -5.17
N GLN A 165 1.85 9.57 -4.14
CA GLN A 165 1.48 8.73 -3.00
C GLN A 165 0.23 9.24 -2.25
N ALA A 166 -0.05 10.56 -2.30
CA ALA A 166 -1.29 11.10 -1.74
C ALA A 166 -2.53 10.64 -2.54
N SER A 167 -2.43 10.59 -3.88
CA SER A 167 -3.49 10.10 -4.75
C SER A 167 -3.78 8.62 -4.52
N LEU A 168 -2.72 7.80 -4.39
CA LEU A 168 -2.87 6.37 -4.07
C LEU A 168 -3.54 6.14 -2.71
N ARG A 169 -3.22 6.96 -1.69
CA ARG A 169 -3.88 6.89 -0.37
C ARG A 169 -5.39 7.11 -0.46
N VAL A 170 -5.85 8.04 -1.31
CA VAL A 170 -7.29 8.26 -1.54
C VAL A 170 -7.94 7.01 -2.14
N LEU A 171 -7.36 6.47 -3.21
CA LEU A 171 -7.88 5.26 -3.86
C LEU A 171 -7.90 4.06 -2.91
N LYS A 172 -6.84 3.88 -2.11
CA LYS A 172 -6.81 2.88 -1.05
C LYS A 172 -7.93 3.07 -0.03
N GLY A 173 -8.22 4.32 0.35
CA GLY A 173 -9.33 4.66 1.23
C GLY A 173 -10.69 4.23 0.67
N LEU A 174 -10.93 4.42 -0.63
CA LEU A 174 -12.16 3.97 -1.31
C LEU A 174 -12.31 2.44 -1.23
N VAL A 175 -11.24 1.71 -1.57
CA VAL A 175 -11.19 0.25 -1.47
C VAL A 175 -11.50 -0.23 -0.05
N LEU A 176 -10.84 0.33 0.96
CA LEU A 176 -11.04 -0.10 2.35
C LEU A 176 -12.45 0.24 2.85
N LYS A 177 -12.98 1.41 2.48
CA LYS A 177 -14.33 1.85 2.87
C LYS A 177 -15.43 1.01 2.25
N SER A 178 -15.22 0.48 1.04
CA SER A 178 -16.21 -0.33 0.32
C SER A 178 -16.52 -1.69 0.96
N GLY A 179 -15.63 -2.22 1.81
CA GLY A 179 -15.78 -3.57 2.37
C GLY A 179 -15.53 -4.71 1.38
N ILE A 180 -15.20 -4.41 0.11
CA ILE A 180 -15.03 -5.37 -0.98
C ILE A 180 -14.04 -6.51 -0.67
N LEU A 181 -13.03 -6.26 0.17
CA LEU A 181 -12.00 -7.24 0.53
C LEU A 181 -12.53 -8.42 1.36
N GLN A 182 -13.73 -8.31 1.92
CA GLN A 182 -14.36 -9.33 2.77
C GLN A 182 -15.55 -10.01 2.07
N MET A 183 -15.81 -9.68 0.80
CA MET A 183 -16.97 -10.18 0.06
C MET A 183 -16.70 -11.54 -0.60
N ASP A 184 -17.80 -12.24 -0.88
CA ASP A 184 -17.84 -13.48 -1.65
C ASP A 184 -18.73 -13.28 -2.89
N ASP A 185 -18.20 -13.61 -4.08
CA ASP A 185 -18.91 -13.49 -5.36
C ASP A 185 -19.59 -14.79 -5.80
N SER A 186 -19.61 -15.83 -4.95
CA SER A 186 -20.19 -17.13 -5.27
C SER A 186 -21.66 -17.10 -5.74
N GLN A 187 -22.42 -16.09 -5.32
CA GLN A 187 -23.83 -15.90 -5.71
C GLN A 187 -24.05 -14.84 -6.80
N TRP A 188 -22.98 -14.22 -7.31
CA TRP A 188 -23.11 -13.15 -8.29
C TRP A 188 -23.44 -13.70 -9.69
N PRO A 189 -24.12 -12.91 -10.54
CA PRO A 189 -24.37 -13.31 -11.92
C PRO A 189 -23.06 -13.57 -12.67
N ALA A 190 -22.88 -14.81 -13.13
CA ALA A 190 -21.68 -15.20 -13.83
C ALA A 190 -21.42 -14.30 -15.07
N PRO A 191 -20.16 -13.92 -15.33
CA PRO A 191 -19.81 -13.13 -16.49
C PRO A 191 -20.06 -13.91 -17.79
N THR A 192 -20.44 -13.21 -18.84
CA THR A 192 -20.67 -13.79 -20.18
C THR A 192 -19.58 -13.36 -21.14
N ARG A 193 -19.53 -13.97 -22.34
CA ARG A 193 -18.60 -13.53 -23.39
C ARG A 193 -18.96 -12.14 -23.91
N GLU A 194 -20.25 -11.81 -23.88
CA GLU A 194 -20.85 -10.60 -24.41
C GLU A 194 -20.86 -9.44 -23.40
N SER A 195 -20.84 -9.73 -22.10
CA SER A 195 -21.00 -8.74 -21.04
C SER A 195 -20.28 -9.22 -19.77
N ARG A 196 -19.24 -8.47 -19.37
CA ARG A 196 -18.38 -8.80 -18.23
C ARG A 196 -17.77 -7.55 -17.61
N GLN A 197 -17.67 -7.56 -16.29
CA GLN A 197 -16.85 -6.63 -15.52
C GLN A 197 -16.03 -7.37 -14.47
N GLU A 198 -14.89 -6.82 -14.12
CA GLU A 198 -13.92 -7.38 -13.20
C GLU A 198 -13.32 -6.30 -12.31
N ILE A 199 -13.09 -6.65 -11.05
CA ILE A 199 -12.27 -5.89 -10.12
C ILE A 199 -11.21 -6.84 -9.55
N GLU A 200 -9.95 -6.43 -9.65
CA GLU A 200 -8.82 -7.11 -9.02
C GLU A 200 -8.11 -6.16 -8.08
N ILE A 201 -7.92 -6.57 -6.82
CA ILE A 201 -7.35 -5.73 -5.77
C ILE A 201 -6.32 -6.51 -4.98
N LYS A 202 -5.15 -5.89 -4.77
CA LYS A 202 -4.20 -6.26 -3.70
C LYS A 202 -4.11 -5.12 -2.71
N CYS A 203 -4.41 -5.37 -1.45
CA CYS A 203 -4.41 -4.37 -0.40
C CYS A 203 -4.33 -5.06 0.97
N GLN A 204 -3.51 -4.55 1.91
CA GLN A 204 -3.37 -5.12 3.26
C GLN A 204 -3.02 -6.61 3.29
N GLY A 205 -2.25 -7.09 2.32
CA GLY A 205 -1.88 -8.50 2.18
C GLY A 205 -3.01 -9.42 1.70
N ILE A 206 -4.20 -8.86 1.40
CA ILE A 206 -5.33 -9.57 0.80
C ILE A 206 -5.28 -9.38 -0.71
N HIS A 207 -5.50 -10.45 -1.48
CA HIS A 207 -5.66 -10.41 -2.94
C HIS A 207 -7.02 -11.00 -3.29
N VAL A 208 -7.90 -10.17 -3.88
CA VAL A 208 -9.22 -10.57 -4.37
C VAL A 208 -9.32 -10.31 -5.87
N VAL A 209 -10.06 -11.18 -6.56
CA VAL A 209 -10.38 -11.06 -7.97
C VAL A 209 -11.84 -11.43 -8.14
N PHE A 210 -12.65 -10.45 -8.53
CA PHE A 210 -14.08 -10.63 -8.72
C PHE A 210 -14.42 -10.50 -10.20
N ALA A 211 -15.35 -11.32 -10.68
CA ALA A 211 -15.86 -11.23 -12.05
C ALA A 211 -17.36 -11.47 -12.09
N THR A 212 -18.10 -10.54 -12.69
CA THR A 212 -19.57 -10.61 -12.80
C THR A 212 -20.04 -10.09 -14.14
N LYS A 213 -21.31 -10.30 -14.46
CA LYS A 213 -21.94 -9.69 -15.64
C LYS A 213 -21.89 -8.16 -15.55
N LEU A 214 -21.59 -7.48 -16.65
CA LEU A 214 -21.57 -6.01 -16.70
C LEU A 214 -22.97 -5.48 -16.43
N HIS A 215 -23.13 -4.74 -15.33
CA HIS A 215 -24.34 -3.97 -15.06
C HIS A 215 -24.24 -2.63 -15.78
N TRP A 216 -25.28 -2.27 -16.53
CA TRP A 216 -25.38 -0.94 -17.11
C TRP A 216 -25.62 0.05 -15.96
N SER A 217 -24.67 0.92 -15.69
CA SER A 217 -24.83 1.87 -14.58
C SER A 217 -25.91 2.92 -14.87
N LEU A 218 -26.33 3.58 -13.78
CA LEU A 218 -27.50 4.43 -13.63
C LEU A 218 -27.72 5.62 -14.61
N PRO A 219 -26.77 6.14 -15.43
CA PRO A 219 -27.11 7.20 -16.39
C PRO A 219 -27.94 6.74 -17.60
N HIS A 220 -28.28 5.45 -17.74
CA HIS A 220 -29.14 4.96 -18.84
C HIS A 220 -30.50 4.39 -18.37
N ILE A 221 -30.97 4.78 -17.18
CA ILE A 221 -32.37 4.59 -16.80
C ILE A 221 -33.21 5.71 -17.43
N ASP A 222 -33.44 5.61 -18.75
CA ASP A 222 -34.50 6.36 -19.44
C ASP A 222 -35.34 5.44 -20.35
N ALA A 223 -35.65 4.24 -19.86
CA ALA A 223 -36.56 3.30 -20.53
C ALA A 223 -37.35 2.38 -19.59
N GLY A 224 -37.63 2.83 -18.36
CA GLY A 224 -38.67 2.24 -17.51
C GLY A 224 -38.51 0.75 -17.13
N ARG A 225 -37.32 0.17 -17.18
CA ARG A 225 -37.09 -1.23 -16.77
C ARG A 225 -36.38 -1.30 -15.42
N LYS A 226 -37.16 -1.60 -14.37
CA LYS A 226 -36.63 -1.87 -13.02
C LYS A 226 -35.87 -3.21 -13.05
N CYS A 227 -34.56 -3.20 -12.78
CA CYS A 227 -33.82 -4.43 -12.49
C CYS A 227 -34.32 -5.01 -11.16
N ALA A 228 -34.87 -6.22 -11.20
CA ALA A 228 -35.45 -6.92 -10.06
C ALA A 228 -34.42 -7.75 -9.26
N HIS A 229 -33.16 -7.31 -9.19
CA HIS A 229 -32.13 -7.94 -8.36
C HIS A 229 -31.80 -7.00 -7.20
N VAL A 230 -32.42 -7.29 -6.06
CA VAL A 230 -32.41 -6.51 -4.84
C VAL A 230 -31.14 -6.88 -4.03
N ARG A 231 -30.26 -5.88 -3.83
CA ARG A 231 -29.44 -5.59 -2.62
C ARG A 231 -28.08 -6.27 -2.30
N GLU A 232 -27.50 -7.18 -3.08
CA GLU A 232 -26.17 -7.77 -2.72
C GLU A 232 -25.00 -7.43 -3.69
N MET A 233 -25.22 -6.55 -4.67
CA MET A 233 -24.17 -6.07 -5.60
C MET A 233 -23.78 -4.61 -5.39
N SER A 234 -24.35 -3.92 -4.39
CA SER A 234 -24.16 -2.48 -4.16
C SER A 234 -22.70 -2.11 -4.03
N GLU A 235 -21.94 -2.84 -3.23
CA GLU A 235 -20.57 -2.48 -2.87
C GLU A 235 -19.62 -2.64 -4.05
N PHE A 236 -19.80 -3.69 -4.86
CA PHE A 236 -19.02 -3.88 -6.09
C PHE A 236 -19.34 -2.77 -7.10
N ASP A 237 -20.63 -2.50 -7.35
CA ASP A 237 -21.06 -1.50 -8.34
C ASP A 237 -20.69 -0.08 -7.90
N GLU A 238 -20.84 0.23 -6.60
CA GLU A 238 -20.42 1.50 -5.99
C GLU A 238 -18.91 1.68 -6.12
N LEU A 239 -18.11 0.69 -5.72
CA LEU A 239 -16.65 0.77 -5.86
C LEU A 239 -16.24 0.88 -7.32
N ALA A 240 -16.88 0.15 -8.23
CA ALA A 240 -16.64 0.27 -9.67
C ALA A 240 -16.86 1.71 -10.14
N GLU A 241 -17.97 2.36 -9.75
CA GLU A 241 -18.24 3.76 -10.07
C GLU A 241 -17.27 4.73 -9.40
N GLU A 242 -16.85 4.48 -8.16
CA GLU A 242 -15.81 5.27 -7.49
C GLU A 242 -14.45 5.16 -8.22
N ILE A 243 -14.03 3.96 -8.62
CA ILE A 243 -12.80 3.73 -9.40
C ILE A 243 -12.89 4.43 -10.76
N LYS A 244 -14.02 4.27 -11.47
CA LYS A 244 -14.28 4.95 -12.75
C LYS A 244 -14.23 6.47 -12.58
N GLY A 245 -14.86 7.00 -11.53
CA GLY A 245 -14.87 8.42 -11.21
C GLY A 245 -13.46 8.95 -10.93
N PHE A 246 -12.70 8.23 -10.10
CA PHE A 246 -11.31 8.55 -9.78
C PHE A 246 -10.43 8.55 -11.04
N GLY A 247 -10.48 7.48 -11.84
CA GLY A 247 -9.74 7.37 -13.11
C GLY A 247 -10.13 8.45 -14.11
N LYS A 248 -11.42 8.72 -14.31
CA LYS A 248 -11.90 9.81 -15.19
C LYS A 248 -11.45 11.18 -14.70
N SER A 249 -11.35 11.40 -13.39
CA SER A 249 -10.83 12.66 -12.83
C SER A 249 -9.37 12.89 -13.24
N ILE A 250 -8.54 11.84 -13.27
CA ILE A 250 -7.17 11.88 -13.76
C ILE A 250 -7.14 12.18 -15.27
N LEU A 251 -8.02 11.54 -16.04
CA LEU A 251 -8.09 11.74 -17.50
C LEU A 251 -8.49 13.16 -17.91
N ASN A 252 -9.26 13.88 -17.08
CA ASN A 252 -9.60 15.29 -17.34
C ASN A 252 -8.35 16.18 -17.39
N PHE A 253 -7.28 15.86 -16.63
CA PHE A 253 -6.00 16.58 -16.72
C PHE A 253 -5.31 16.39 -18.07
N PHE A 254 -5.61 15.30 -18.79
CA PHE A 254 -5.12 15.06 -20.15
C PHE A 254 -6.01 15.69 -21.23
N GLY A 255 -6.98 16.53 -20.84
CA GLY A 255 -7.91 17.17 -21.78
C GLY A 255 -8.83 16.18 -22.47
N ILE A 256 -9.07 14.99 -21.90
CA ILE A 256 -10.06 14.06 -22.42
C ILE A 256 -11.43 14.51 -21.90
N PRO A 257 -12.32 15.05 -22.75
CA PRO A 257 -13.64 15.49 -22.30
C PRO A 257 -14.44 14.29 -21.79
N ARG A 258 -15.29 14.53 -20.78
CA ARG A 258 -16.32 13.58 -20.39
C ARG A 258 -17.19 13.33 -21.62
N SER A 259 -17.31 12.08 -22.07
CA SER A 259 -18.36 11.73 -23.02
C SER A 259 -19.68 12.04 -22.33
N SER A 260 -20.37 13.06 -22.83
CA SER A 260 -21.74 13.44 -22.49
C SER A 260 -22.70 12.27 -22.72
#